data_AF-A0A7Y3CIH8-F1
#
_entry.id   AF-A0A7Y3CIH8-F1
#
_cell.length_a   1.000
_cell.length_b   1.000
_cell.length_c   1.000
_cell.angle_alpha   90.00
_cell.angle_beta   90.00
_cell.angle_gamma   90.00
#
_symmetry.space_group_name_H-M   'P 1'
#
loop_
_entity.id
_entity.type
_entity.pdbx_description
1 polymer ?
#
loop_
_entity_poly.entity_id
_entity_poly.type
_entity_poly.pdbx_seq_one_letter_code
_entity_poly.pdbx_strand_id
1 'polypeptide(L)'
;VMELPPYRVPMLKSLIIHMWDRSKMFLKKMGGIILIGSVVVWALSAFPRNSESSFDYNGEIEKIKASYEIKIEAGETDNKILESKKQADIREVSIAQRAEQVEKSYMGRMGKTISPIFAPLGIDWRGGVALLTGFVAKEIVVSTMAVLHAAKEESDALKTNLLKSAMTPLSALSMMAFVLLYLPCLATVAAIRRETGSLKWMFFSIVYNTSVAWFVAFLVYQGGRALGV
;
A
#
# COMPACT_ATOMS: atom_id res chain seq x y z
N VAL A 1 27.74 -9.14 46.34
CA VAL A 1 27.18 -7.83 45.90
C VAL A 1 27.76 -7.57 44.52
N MET A 2 26.93 -7.56 43.48
CA MET A 2 27.39 -7.35 42.10
C MET A 2 27.24 -5.85 41.81
N GLU A 3 28.34 -5.12 41.92
CA GLU A 3 28.38 -3.67 41.68
C GLU A 3 28.40 -3.47 40.16
N LEU A 4 27.36 -2.84 39.60
CA LEU A 4 27.37 -2.50 38.17
C LEU A 4 28.40 -1.39 37.91
N PRO A 5 29.19 -1.49 36.83
CA PRO A 5 30.16 -0.47 36.47
C PRO A 5 29.47 0.88 36.17
N PRO A 6 30.14 2.01 36.38
CA PRO A 6 29.57 3.33 36.15
C PRO A 6 29.19 3.51 34.67
N TYR A 7 27.91 3.79 34.42
CA TYR A 7 27.36 4.05 33.10
C TYR A 7 27.97 5.33 32.51
N ARG A 8 28.77 5.18 31.46
CA ARG A 8 29.34 6.32 30.72
C ARG A 8 28.43 6.65 29.55
N VAL A 9 27.89 7.87 29.54
CA VAL A 9 27.08 8.34 28.41
C VAL A 9 27.94 8.36 27.13
N PRO A 10 27.47 7.75 26.03
CA PRO A 10 28.24 7.68 24.81
C PRO A 10 28.39 9.07 24.19
N MET A 11 29.54 9.32 23.55
CA MET A 11 29.73 10.54 22.76
C MET A 11 28.82 10.50 21.53
N LEU A 12 27.85 11.43 21.48
CA LEU A 12 26.86 11.55 20.39
C LEU A 12 27.51 11.53 19.00
N LYS A 13 28.66 12.21 18.86
CA LYS A 13 29.45 12.28 17.61
C LYS A 13 29.90 10.90 17.13
N SER A 14 30.40 10.04 18.02
CA SER A 14 30.85 8.69 17.67
C SER A 14 29.67 7.81 17.26
N LEU A 15 28.56 7.90 17.99
CA LEU A 15 27.31 7.21 17.67
C LEU A 15 26.82 7.54 16.25
N ILE A 16 26.75 8.83 15.90
CA ILE A 16 26.30 9.28 14.57
C ILE A 16 27.24 8.78 13.47
N ILE A 17 28.56 8.84 13.66
CA ILE A 17 29.54 8.36 12.67
C ILE A 17 29.36 6.85 12.43
N HIS A 18 29.26 6.06 13.51
CA HIS A 18 29.06 4.62 13.39
C HIS A 18 27.71 4.26 12.76
N MET A 19 26.64 4.97 13.12
CA MET A 19 25.32 4.78 12.51
C MET A 19 25.34 5.11 11.02
N TRP A 20 26.06 6.16 10.61
CA TRP A 20 26.20 6.56 9.21
C TRP A 20 26.96 5.50 8.40
N ASP A 21 28.09 5.01 8.91
CA ASP A 21 28.87 3.98 8.24
C ASP A 21 28.08 2.68 8.06
N ARG A 22 27.34 2.26 9.09
CA ARG A 22 26.45 1.09 9.02
C ARG A 22 25.32 1.31 8.02
N SER A 23 24.70 2.49 8.01
CA SER A 23 23.62 2.85 7.07
C SER A 23 24.12 2.87 5.62
N LYS A 24 25.29 3.47 5.36
CA LYS A 24 25.93 3.48 4.04
C LYS A 24 26.25 2.06 3.57
N MET A 25 26.76 1.21 4.46
CA MET A 25 27.03 -0.20 4.15
C MET A 25 25.75 -0.95 3.81
N PHE A 26 24.68 -0.74 4.57
CA PHE A 26 23.37 -1.32 4.29
C PHE A 26 22.83 -0.86 2.93
N LEU A 27 22.88 0.44 2.64
CA LEU A 27 22.37 1.00 1.39
C LEU A 27 23.14 0.49 0.16
N LYS A 28 24.47 0.40 0.24
CA LYS A 28 25.30 -0.19 -0.83
C LYS A 28 24.97 -1.67 -1.06
N LYS A 29 24.69 -2.41 0.01
CA LYS A 29 24.38 -3.84 -0.08
C LYS A 29 22.95 -4.07 -0.59
N MET A 30 21.96 -3.39 -0.02
CA MET A 30 20.54 -3.69 -0.25
C MET A 30 19.87 -2.80 -1.30
N GLY A 31 20.42 -1.62 -1.59
CA GLY A 31 19.81 -0.64 -2.50
C GLY A 31 19.51 -1.20 -3.89
N GLY A 32 20.41 -2.00 -4.46
CA GLY A 32 20.17 -2.63 -5.77
C GLY A 32 18.99 -3.61 -5.77
N ILE A 33 18.80 -4.36 -4.68
CA ILE A 33 17.68 -5.31 -4.56
C ILE A 33 16.35 -4.55 -4.41
N ILE A 34 16.33 -3.49 -3.60
CA ILE A 34 15.15 -2.64 -3.43
C ILE A 34 14.78 -2.00 -4.76
N LEU A 35 15.75 -1.45 -5.50
CA LEU A 35 15.52 -0.83 -6.81
C LEU A 35 14.89 -1.82 -7.79
N ILE A 36 15.44 -3.03 -7.92
CA ILE A 36 14.87 -4.07 -8.78
C ILE A 36 13.43 -4.41 -8.34
N GLY A 37 13.20 -4.58 -7.03
CA GLY A 37 11.86 -4.85 -6.49
C GLY A 37 10.85 -3.76 -6.82
N SER A 38 11.24 -2.49 -6.65
CA SER A 38 10.39 -1.33 -6.97
C SER A 38 10.09 -1.23 -8.47
N VAL A 39 11.08 -1.49 -9.34
CA VAL A 39 10.88 -1.51 -10.79
C VAL A 39 9.92 -2.63 -11.20
N VAL A 40 10.04 -3.82 -10.60
CA VAL A 40 9.12 -4.94 -10.85
C VAL A 40 7.71 -4.60 -10.40
N VAL A 41 7.53 -4.08 -9.18
CA VAL A 41 6.20 -3.67 -8.69
C VAL A 41 5.59 -2.57 -9.56
N TRP A 42 6.40 -1.57 -9.94
CA TRP A 42 5.97 -0.52 -10.86
C TRP A 42 5.53 -1.11 -12.21
N ALA A 43 6.30 -2.03 -12.80
CA ALA A 43 5.96 -2.66 -14.06
C ALA A 43 4.66 -3.48 -13.96
N LEU A 44 4.48 -4.27 -12.89
CA LEU A 44 3.26 -5.05 -12.69
C LEU A 44 2.02 -4.18 -12.43
N SER A 45 2.21 -3.02 -11.79
CA SER A 45 1.15 -2.04 -11.53
C SER A 45 0.82 -1.19 -12.76
N ALA A 46 1.81 -0.85 -13.58
CA ALA A 46 1.64 0.06 -14.72
C ALA A 46 1.18 -0.62 -16.01
N PHE A 47 1.42 -1.93 -16.17
CA PHE A 47 1.06 -2.66 -17.39
C PHE A 47 -0.15 -3.59 -17.18
N PRO A 48 -1.01 -3.78 -18.19
CA PRO A 48 -0.99 -3.16 -19.52
C PRO A 48 -1.59 -1.75 -19.55
N ARG A 49 -0.89 -0.79 -20.18
CA ARG A 49 -1.30 0.63 -20.24
C ARG A 49 -2.34 0.96 -21.31
N ASN A 50 -2.56 0.05 -22.27
CA ASN A 50 -3.47 0.22 -23.40
C ASN A 50 -4.71 -0.68 -23.30
N SER A 51 -5.13 -1.10 -22.09
CA SER A 51 -6.43 -1.74 -21.97
C SER A 51 -7.50 -0.71 -22.29
N GLU A 52 -8.43 -1.01 -23.21
CA GLU A 52 -9.56 -0.15 -23.54
C GLU A 52 -10.21 0.37 -22.24
N SER A 53 -10.07 1.67 -21.98
CA SER A 53 -10.76 2.31 -20.86
C SER A 53 -12.25 2.23 -21.14
N SER A 54 -13.03 1.76 -20.17
CA SER A 54 -14.48 1.64 -20.33
C SER A 54 -15.16 2.99 -20.49
N PHE A 55 -14.51 4.06 -20.00
CA PHE A 55 -14.99 5.43 -20.03
C PHE A 55 -13.91 6.38 -20.57
N ASP A 56 -14.31 7.40 -21.33
CA ASP A 56 -13.40 8.44 -21.82
C ASP A 56 -13.13 9.49 -20.74
N TYR A 57 -12.26 9.12 -19.80
CA TYR A 57 -11.84 10.02 -18.73
C TYR A 57 -11.13 11.28 -19.25
N ASN A 58 -10.43 11.18 -20.38
CA ASN A 58 -9.69 12.32 -20.92
C ASN A 58 -10.67 13.38 -21.45
N GLY A 59 -11.68 12.95 -22.23
CA GLY A 59 -12.74 13.84 -22.70
C GLY A 59 -13.53 14.46 -21.55
N GLU A 60 -13.80 13.70 -20.48
CA GLU A 60 -14.51 14.24 -19.31
C GLU A 60 -13.69 15.27 -18.53
N ILE A 61 -12.38 15.05 -18.37
CA ILE A 61 -11.47 16.03 -17.77
C ILE A 61 -11.42 17.32 -18.60
N GLU A 62 -11.42 17.21 -19.93
CA GLU A 62 -11.46 18.37 -20.83
C GLU A 62 -12.76 19.15 -20.72
N LYS A 63 -13.92 18.47 -20.67
CA LYS A 63 -15.22 19.13 -20.43
C LYS A 63 -15.25 19.87 -19.10
N ILE A 64 -14.74 19.25 -18.03
CA ILE A 64 -14.67 19.87 -16.71
C ILE A 64 -13.81 21.13 -16.78
N LYS A 65 -12.60 21.04 -17.35
CA LYS A 65 -11.72 22.20 -17.53
C LYS A 65 -12.39 23.33 -18.29
N ALA A 66 -12.99 23.04 -19.45
CA ALA A 66 -13.69 24.03 -20.26
C ALA A 66 -14.86 24.67 -19.50
N SER A 67 -15.64 23.89 -18.73
CA SER A 67 -16.77 24.41 -17.96
C SER A 67 -16.36 25.38 -16.85
N TYR A 68 -15.17 25.19 -16.25
CA TYR A 68 -14.64 26.06 -15.21
C TYR A 68 -13.88 27.25 -15.78
N GLU A 69 -13.20 27.10 -16.91
CA GLU A 69 -12.56 28.21 -17.62
C GLU A 69 -13.59 29.25 -18.06
N ILE A 70 -14.73 28.82 -18.62
CA ILE A 70 -15.85 29.72 -18.96
C ILE A 70 -16.37 30.47 -17.71
N LYS A 71 -16.48 29.80 -16.56
CA LYS A 71 -16.94 30.42 -15.31
C LYS A 71 -15.94 31.41 -14.70
N ILE A 72 -14.65 31.18 -14.90
CA ILE A 72 -13.58 32.09 -14.48
C ILE A 72 -13.58 33.33 -15.37
N GLU A 73 -13.75 33.16 -16.68
CA GLU A 73 -13.87 34.27 -17.63
C GLU A 73 -15.15 35.10 -17.44
N ALA A 74 -16.26 34.45 -17.04
CA ALA A 74 -17.53 35.12 -16.74
C ALA A 74 -17.55 35.90 -15.41
N GLY A 75 -16.50 35.80 -14.58
CA GLY A 75 -16.38 36.54 -13.33
C GLY A 75 -17.43 36.20 -12.25
N GLU A 76 -18.08 35.03 -12.35
CA GLU A 76 -19.24 34.65 -11.54
C GLU A 76 -18.92 34.30 -10.07
N THR A 77 -17.65 34.14 -9.69
CA THR A 77 -17.21 33.82 -8.31
C THR A 77 -15.71 34.15 -8.12
N ASP A 78 -15.23 34.22 -6.88
CA ASP A 78 -13.79 34.33 -6.57
C ASP A 78 -12.97 33.23 -7.27
N ASN A 79 -12.00 33.65 -8.09
CA ASN A 79 -11.18 32.77 -8.93
C ASN A 79 -10.48 31.67 -8.12
N LYS A 80 -10.05 31.97 -6.89
CA LYS A 80 -9.43 30.96 -6.01
C LYS A 80 -10.36 29.81 -5.67
N ILE A 81 -11.65 30.11 -5.48
CA ILE A 81 -12.66 29.09 -5.13
C ILE A 81 -12.98 28.24 -6.37
N LEU A 82 -13.15 28.86 -7.53
CA LEU A 82 -13.39 28.16 -8.80
C LEU A 82 -12.22 27.23 -9.17
N GLU A 83 -10.98 27.69 -9.02
CA GLU A 83 -9.80 26.85 -9.25
C GLU A 83 -9.74 25.66 -8.27
N SER A 84 -10.09 25.87 -7.00
CA SER A 84 -10.14 24.79 -6.02
C SER A 84 -11.20 23.74 -6.36
N LYS A 85 -12.38 24.15 -6.85
CA LYS A 85 -13.47 23.26 -7.30
C LYS A 85 -13.10 22.53 -8.58
N LYS A 86 -12.55 23.24 -9.57
CA LYS A 86 -12.00 22.65 -10.80
C LYS A 86 -11.01 21.54 -10.47
N GLN A 87 -10.09 21.80 -9.55
CA GLN A 87 -9.09 20.84 -9.13
C GLN A 87 -9.69 19.65 -8.36
N ALA A 88 -10.75 19.87 -7.57
CA ALA A 88 -11.47 18.81 -6.87
C ALA A 88 -12.20 17.87 -7.85
N ASP A 89 -12.90 18.42 -8.84
CA ASP A 89 -13.65 17.62 -9.82
C ASP A 89 -12.72 16.84 -10.75
N ILE A 90 -11.62 17.45 -11.22
CA ILE A 90 -10.58 16.74 -11.98
C ILE A 90 -9.97 15.61 -11.14
N ARG A 91 -9.74 15.84 -9.84
CA ARG A 91 -9.20 14.81 -8.95
C ARG A 91 -10.16 13.63 -8.85
N GLU A 92 -11.46 13.86 -8.70
CA GLU A 92 -12.47 12.81 -8.61
C GLU A 92 -12.47 11.89 -9.84
N VAL A 93 -12.49 12.48 -11.04
CA VAL A 93 -12.41 11.73 -12.30
C VAL A 93 -11.06 10.99 -12.44
N SER A 94 -9.95 11.63 -12.05
CA SER A 94 -8.62 11.00 -12.12
C SER A 94 -8.45 9.82 -11.16
N ILE A 95 -9.13 9.85 -10.01
CA ILE A 95 -9.10 8.75 -9.04
C ILE A 95 -9.85 7.54 -9.61
N ALA A 96 -11.03 7.76 -10.21
CA ALA A 96 -11.79 6.70 -10.87
C ALA A 96 -10.98 6.06 -12.03
N GLN A 97 -10.33 6.89 -12.85
CA GLN A 97 -9.44 6.43 -13.92
C GLN A 97 -8.30 5.54 -13.39
N ARG A 98 -7.64 5.97 -12.30
CA ARG A 98 -6.56 5.21 -11.68
C ARG A 98 -7.05 3.90 -11.07
N ALA A 99 -8.21 3.88 -10.44
CA ALA A 99 -8.79 2.67 -9.88
C ALA A 99 -9.05 1.61 -10.96
N GLU A 100 -9.61 2.01 -12.11
CA GLU A 100 -9.83 1.11 -13.25
C GLU A 100 -8.50 0.64 -13.87
N GLN A 101 -7.51 1.53 -13.98
CA GLN A 101 -6.17 1.16 -14.46
C GLN A 101 -5.51 0.10 -13.56
N VAL A 102 -5.57 0.27 -12.24
CA VAL A 102 -5.02 -0.71 -11.30
C VAL A 102 -5.81 -2.02 -11.37
N GLU A 103 -7.13 -1.98 -11.56
CA GLU A 103 -7.95 -3.18 -11.74
C GLU A 103 -7.55 -4.00 -12.99
N LYS A 104 -7.26 -3.32 -14.11
CA LYS A 104 -6.89 -3.95 -15.39
C LYS A 104 -5.41 -4.33 -15.46
N SER A 105 -4.57 -3.77 -14.58
CA SER A 105 -3.14 -4.07 -14.46
C SER A 105 -2.87 -5.55 -14.17
N TYR A 106 -1.66 -6.02 -14.47
CA TYR A 106 -1.23 -7.37 -14.10
C TYR A 106 -1.32 -7.61 -12.60
N MET A 107 -0.99 -6.60 -11.80
CA MET A 107 -1.12 -6.64 -10.37
C MET A 107 -2.59 -6.78 -9.91
N GLY A 108 -3.51 -6.07 -10.56
CA GLY A 108 -4.96 -6.22 -10.34
C GLY A 108 -5.45 -7.63 -10.64
N ARG A 109 -5.02 -8.20 -11.76
CA ARG A 109 -5.32 -9.59 -12.14
C ARG A 109 -4.77 -10.59 -11.12
N MET A 110 -3.52 -10.42 -10.67
CA MET A 110 -2.92 -11.26 -9.62
C MET A 110 -3.72 -11.18 -8.32
N GLY A 111 -4.15 -9.99 -7.91
CA GLY A 111 -4.99 -9.82 -6.72
C GLY A 111 -6.32 -10.56 -6.82
N LYS A 112 -6.99 -10.52 -7.97
CA LYS A 112 -8.22 -11.30 -8.23
C LYS A 112 -7.97 -12.81 -8.20
N THR A 113 -6.83 -13.28 -8.72
CA THR A 113 -6.45 -14.70 -8.67
C THR A 113 -6.17 -15.19 -7.25
N ILE A 114 -5.63 -14.33 -6.38
CA ILE A 114 -5.28 -14.69 -4.99
C ILE A 114 -6.46 -14.44 -4.03
N SER A 115 -7.44 -13.63 -4.45
CA SER A 115 -8.71 -13.37 -3.73
C SER A 115 -9.35 -14.59 -3.04
N PRO A 116 -9.50 -15.78 -3.64
CA PRO A 116 -10.13 -16.92 -2.96
C PRO A 116 -9.40 -17.38 -1.69
N ILE A 117 -8.09 -17.16 -1.60
CA ILE A 117 -7.29 -17.51 -0.41
C ILE A 117 -7.55 -16.50 0.73
N PHE A 118 -7.91 -15.27 0.38
CA PHE A 118 -8.13 -14.16 1.29
C PHE A 118 -9.61 -13.92 1.64
N ALA A 119 -10.53 -14.47 0.85
CA ALA A 119 -11.96 -14.39 1.09
C ALA A 119 -12.39 -14.93 2.49
N PRO A 120 -11.83 -16.04 3.03
CA PRO A 120 -12.13 -16.50 4.39
C PRO A 120 -11.70 -15.55 5.50
N LEU A 121 -10.88 -14.54 5.19
CA LEU A 121 -10.38 -13.53 6.12
C LEU A 121 -11.16 -12.21 5.99
N GLY A 122 -12.16 -12.17 5.10
CA GLY A 122 -12.92 -10.97 4.77
C GLY A 122 -12.16 -9.98 3.89
N ILE A 123 -11.07 -10.38 3.24
CA ILE A 123 -10.22 -9.50 2.44
C ILE A 123 -10.55 -9.70 0.95
N ASP A 124 -11.03 -8.64 0.30
CA ASP A 124 -11.32 -8.63 -1.14
C ASP A 124 -10.06 -8.60 -2.01
N TRP A 125 -10.24 -8.76 -3.32
CA TRP A 125 -9.17 -8.65 -4.31
C TRP A 125 -8.37 -7.33 -4.19
N ARG A 126 -9.02 -6.23 -3.79
CA ARG A 126 -8.37 -4.92 -3.55
C ARG A 126 -7.36 -4.98 -2.41
N GLY A 127 -7.75 -5.61 -1.30
CA GLY A 127 -6.86 -5.88 -0.18
C GLY A 127 -5.74 -6.85 -0.58
N GLY A 128 -6.03 -7.87 -1.38
CA GLY A 128 -5.02 -8.75 -1.96
C GLY A 128 -3.96 -8.01 -2.78
N VAL A 129 -4.37 -7.08 -3.65
CA VAL A 129 -3.46 -6.20 -4.40
C VAL A 129 -2.62 -5.33 -3.45
N ALA A 130 -3.24 -4.73 -2.43
CA ALA A 130 -2.55 -3.90 -1.45
C ALA A 130 -1.51 -4.69 -0.63
N LEU A 131 -1.80 -5.95 -0.30
CA LEU A 131 -0.84 -6.84 0.39
C LEU A 131 0.33 -7.24 -0.52
N LEU A 132 0.09 -7.44 -1.81
CA LEU A 132 1.14 -7.73 -2.78
C LEU A 132 2.09 -6.54 -2.99
N THR A 133 1.57 -5.33 -3.11
CA THR A 133 2.41 -4.11 -3.16
C THR A 133 3.13 -3.87 -1.85
N GLY A 134 2.46 -4.19 -0.73
CA GLY A 134 3.00 -4.09 0.63
C GLY A 134 4.29 -4.88 0.86
N PHE A 135 4.53 -5.95 0.08
CA PHE A 135 5.74 -6.76 0.22
C PHE A 135 7.03 -5.94 0.03
N VAL A 136 7.01 -4.98 -0.89
CA VAL A 136 8.17 -4.11 -1.12
C VAL A 136 8.32 -3.12 0.02
N ALA A 137 7.21 -2.51 0.46
CA ALA A 137 7.17 -1.55 1.55
C ALA A 137 5.80 -1.58 2.25
N LYS A 138 5.79 -1.85 3.56
CA LYS A 138 4.56 -2.10 4.33
C LYS A 138 3.65 -0.87 4.39
N GLU A 139 4.21 0.31 4.28
CA GLU A 139 3.52 1.60 4.24
C GLU A 139 2.72 1.83 2.94
N ILE A 140 3.08 1.16 1.85
CA ILE A 140 2.41 1.31 0.54
C ILE A 140 1.01 0.68 0.55
N VAL A 141 0.73 -0.23 1.49
CA VAL A 141 -0.59 -0.89 1.63
C VAL A 141 -1.71 0.13 1.77
N VAL A 142 -1.53 1.14 2.63
CA VAL A 142 -2.55 2.17 2.90
C VAL A 142 -2.79 3.05 1.67
N SER A 143 -1.72 3.46 1.00
CA SER A 143 -1.81 4.26 -0.23
C SER A 143 -2.50 3.48 -1.36
N THR A 144 -2.17 2.20 -1.53
CA THR A 144 -2.81 1.33 -2.53
C THR A 144 -4.30 1.17 -2.25
N MET A 145 -4.66 1.02 -0.97
CA MET A 145 -6.05 0.89 -0.55
C MET A 145 -6.85 2.18 -0.79
N ALA A 146 -6.24 3.35 -0.54
CA ALA A 146 -6.86 4.64 -0.80
C ALA A 146 -7.17 4.82 -2.31
N VAL A 147 -6.22 4.47 -3.19
CA VAL A 147 -6.43 4.54 -4.65
C VAL A 147 -7.52 3.57 -5.11
N LEU A 148 -7.49 2.31 -4.64
CA LEU A 148 -8.43 1.27 -5.06
C LEU A 148 -9.86 1.49 -4.56
N HIS A 149 -10.03 2.14 -3.41
CA HIS A 149 -11.35 2.49 -2.88
C HIS A 149 -11.82 3.87 -3.30
N ALA A 150 -11.13 4.51 -4.25
CA ALA A 150 -11.38 5.86 -4.70
C ALA A 150 -11.55 6.85 -3.54
N ALA A 151 -10.84 6.61 -2.44
CA ALA A 151 -10.97 7.35 -1.22
C ALA A 151 -10.13 8.63 -1.31
N LYS A 152 -10.72 9.76 -0.92
CA LYS A 152 -9.94 11.00 -0.74
C LYS A 152 -8.91 10.75 0.37
N GLU A 153 -7.70 11.27 0.20
CA GLU A 153 -6.56 11.12 1.15
C GLU A 153 -6.81 11.67 2.56
N GLU A 154 -8.00 12.21 2.84
CA GLU A 154 -8.41 12.68 4.14
C GLU A 154 -8.93 11.52 5.01
N SER A 155 -8.42 11.38 6.24
CA SER A 155 -8.71 10.27 7.16
C SER A 155 -10.22 9.97 7.32
N ASP A 156 -11.07 11.00 7.32
CA ASP A 156 -12.52 10.80 7.47
C ASP A 156 -13.22 10.49 6.14
N ALA A 157 -12.66 10.93 5.01
CA ALA A 157 -13.14 10.54 3.70
C ALA A 157 -12.76 9.08 3.35
N LEU A 158 -11.63 8.57 3.85
CA LEU A 158 -11.27 7.16 3.72
C LEU A 158 -12.26 6.25 4.48
N LYS A 159 -12.57 6.59 5.74
CA LYS A 159 -13.55 5.83 6.54
C LYS A 159 -14.91 5.75 5.85
N THR A 160 -15.41 6.87 5.34
CA THR A 160 -16.73 6.92 4.68
C THR A 160 -16.79 6.14 3.37
N ASN A 161 -15.71 6.15 2.57
CA ASN A 161 -15.66 5.36 1.33
C ASN A 161 -15.43 3.86 1.56
N LEU A 162 -14.70 3.47 2.61
CA LEU A 162 -14.54 2.07 3.01
C LEU A 162 -15.87 1.45 3.46
N LEU A 163 -16.66 2.20 4.23
CA LEU A 163 -18.01 1.78 4.64
C LEU A 163 -18.96 1.64 3.44
N LYS A 164 -18.85 2.52 2.43
CA LYS A 164 -19.61 2.41 1.18
C LYS A 164 -19.14 1.25 0.28
N SER A 165 -17.86 0.87 0.38
CA SER A 165 -17.24 -0.18 -0.43
C SER A 165 -17.34 -1.59 0.18
N ALA A 166 -18.22 -1.79 1.16
CA ALA A 166 -18.44 -3.07 1.85
C ALA A 166 -17.28 -3.61 2.71
N MET A 167 -16.25 -2.80 3.01
CA MET A 167 -15.20 -3.24 3.95
C MET A 167 -15.68 -3.09 5.39
N THR A 168 -15.98 -4.22 6.04
CA THR A 168 -16.43 -4.22 7.43
C THR A 168 -15.28 -3.85 8.38
N PRO A 169 -15.55 -3.24 9.55
CA PRO A 169 -14.52 -3.00 10.56
C PRO A 169 -13.79 -4.27 10.98
N LEU A 170 -14.50 -5.41 10.98
CA LEU A 170 -13.92 -6.72 11.25
C LEU A 170 -12.92 -7.18 10.18
N SER A 171 -13.24 -6.95 8.90
CA SER A 171 -12.30 -7.18 7.79
C SER A 171 -11.06 -6.30 7.92
N ALA A 172 -11.23 -5.03 8.31
CA ALA A 172 -10.11 -4.12 8.54
C ALA A 172 -9.18 -4.59 9.68
N LEU A 173 -9.74 -5.11 10.77
CA LEU A 173 -8.97 -5.68 11.88
C LEU A 173 -8.19 -6.94 11.45
N SER A 174 -8.84 -7.83 10.70
CA SER A 174 -8.20 -9.01 10.11
C SER A 174 -7.03 -8.62 9.19
N MET A 175 -7.26 -7.65 8.30
CA MET A 175 -6.22 -7.13 7.40
C MET A 175 -5.07 -6.46 8.16
N MET A 176 -5.37 -5.69 9.21
CA MET A 176 -4.35 -5.06 10.06
C MET A 176 -3.50 -6.11 10.78
N ALA A 177 -4.12 -7.13 11.38
CA ALA A 177 -3.41 -8.24 12.01
C ALA A 177 -2.50 -8.96 11.00
N PHE A 178 -3.00 -9.18 9.78
CA PHE A 178 -2.21 -9.75 8.70
C PHE A 178 -1.01 -8.88 8.34
N VAL A 179 -1.17 -7.57 8.11
CA VAL A 179 -0.06 -6.66 7.73
C VAL A 179 1.05 -6.58 8.80
N LEU A 180 0.67 -6.69 10.08
CA LEU A 180 1.62 -6.70 11.19
C LEU A 180 2.48 -7.98 11.20
N LEU A 181 1.86 -9.13 10.97
CA LEU A 181 2.49 -10.44 11.14
C LEU A 181 3.06 -11.04 9.85
N TYR A 182 2.55 -10.65 8.68
CA TYR A 182 2.96 -11.27 7.42
C TYR A 182 4.42 -10.95 7.07
N LEU A 183 4.91 -11.69 6.07
CA LEU A 183 6.28 -11.71 5.58
C LEU A 183 7.03 -10.36 5.66
N PRO A 184 8.29 -10.39 6.10
CA PRO A 184 9.08 -9.17 6.23
C PRO A 184 9.38 -8.59 4.84
N CYS A 185 9.70 -7.29 4.79
CA CYS A 185 9.89 -6.61 3.50
C CYS A 185 11.06 -7.21 2.70
N LEU A 186 11.09 -6.93 1.40
CA LEU A 186 12.09 -7.44 0.46
C LEU A 186 13.53 -7.28 0.97
N ALA A 187 13.84 -6.18 1.65
CA ALA A 187 15.16 -5.91 2.20
C ALA A 187 15.56 -6.92 3.28
N THR A 188 14.65 -7.26 4.20
CA THR A 188 14.88 -8.25 5.26
C THR A 188 15.00 -9.66 4.69
N VAL A 189 14.15 -10.02 3.74
CA VAL A 189 14.23 -11.32 3.04
C VAL A 189 15.58 -11.46 2.33
N ALA A 190 16.04 -10.40 1.66
CA ALA A 190 17.33 -10.40 1.00
C ALA A 190 18.51 -10.45 1.99
N ALA A 191 18.37 -9.83 3.16
CA ALA A 191 19.34 -9.96 4.25
C ALA A 191 19.43 -11.41 4.73
N ILE A 192 18.29 -12.06 5.02
CA ILE A 192 18.23 -13.48 5.45
C ILE A 192 18.93 -14.37 4.43
N ARG A 193 18.64 -14.19 3.13
CA ARG A 193 19.28 -14.96 2.06
C ARG A 193 20.79 -14.79 2.05
N ARG A 194 21.30 -13.56 2.25
CA ARG A 194 22.73 -13.27 2.23
C ARG A 194 23.47 -13.78 3.45
N GLU A 195 22.88 -13.64 4.63
CA GLU A 195 23.51 -14.09 5.88
C GLU A 195 23.46 -15.61 6.02
N THR A 196 22.36 -16.25 5.59
CA THR A 196 22.20 -17.71 5.72
C THR A 196 22.82 -18.48 4.55
N GLY A 197 23.17 -17.79 3.45
CA GLY A 197 23.73 -18.39 2.24
C GLY A 197 22.80 -19.38 1.51
N SER A 198 21.54 -19.51 1.93
CA SER A 198 20.62 -20.56 1.46
C SER A 198 19.25 -20.00 1.12
N LEU A 199 18.78 -20.34 -0.09
CA LEU A 199 17.43 -20.03 -0.56
C LEU A 199 16.35 -20.76 0.22
N LYS A 200 16.64 -21.95 0.77
CA LYS A 200 15.66 -22.75 1.51
C LYS A 200 15.18 -22.00 2.76
N TRP A 201 16.11 -21.39 3.49
CA TRP A 201 15.81 -20.60 4.68
C TRP A 201 15.05 -19.31 4.38
N MET A 202 15.34 -18.69 3.23
CA MET A 202 14.60 -17.53 2.74
C MET A 202 13.12 -17.90 2.50
N PHE A 203 12.84 -18.95 1.72
CA PHE A 203 11.46 -19.39 1.46
C PHE A 203 10.76 -19.91 2.71
N PHE A 204 11.47 -20.64 3.57
CA PHE A 204 10.93 -21.10 4.85
C PHE A 204 10.43 -19.93 5.70
N SER A 205 11.22 -18.86 5.83
CA SER A 205 10.83 -17.66 6.59
C SER A 205 9.61 -16.96 5.99
N ILE A 206 9.54 -16.83 4.66
CA ILE A 206 8.38 -16.22 3.97
C ILE A 206 7.12 -17.05 4.22
N VAL A 207 7.19 -18.35 3.97
CA VAL A 207 6.03 -19.26 4.09
C VAL A 207 5.57 -19.36 5.55
N TYR A 208 6.50 -19.50 6.49
CA TYR A 208 6.19 -19.58 7.91
C TYR A 208 5.45 -18.33 8.40
N ASN A 209 6.02 -17.14 8.18
CA ASN A 209 5.39 -15.89 8.63
C ASN A 209 4.05 -15.64 7.95
N THR A 210 3.93 -15.93 6.65
CA THR A 210 2.68 -15.77 5.91
C THR A 210 1.60 -16.74 6.41
N SER A 211 1.97 -17.98 6.74
CA SER A 211 1.04 -18.98 7.26
C SER A 211 0.54 -18.61 8.66
N VAL A 212 1.44 -18.14 9.53
CA VAL A 212 1.07 -17.65 10.87
C VAL A 212 0.16 -16.42 10.77
N ALA A 213 0.50 -15.46 9.91
CA ALA A 213 -0.32 -14.27 9.69
C ALA A 213 -1.72 -14.61 9.15
N TRP A 214 -1.79 -15.53 8.17
CA TRP A 214 -3.05 -16.00 7.60
C TRP A 214 -3.90 -16.68 8.67
N PHE A 215 -3.31 -17.55 9.50
CA PHE A 215 -4.01 -18.25 10.57
C PHE A 215 -4.55 -17.29 11.64
N VAL A 216 -3.73 -16.33 12.09
CA VAL A 216 -4.17 -15.33 13.07
C VAL A 216 -5.28 -14.45 12.51
N ALA A 217 -5.14 -13.96 11.28
CA ALA A 217 -6.17 -13.12 10.66
C ALA A 217 -7.47 -13.92 10.39
N PHE A 218 -7.38 -15.20 10.03
CA PHE A 218 -8.53 -16.11 9.95
C PHE A 218 -9.24 -16.26 11.31
N LEU A 219 -8.49 -16.48 12.39
CA LEU A 219 -9.07 -16.57 13.74
C LEU A 219 -9.74 -15.26 14.16
N VAL A 220 -9.14 -14.10 13.83
CA VAL A 220 -9.72 -12.78 14.13
C VAL A 220 -11.03 -12.60 13.38
N TYR A 221 -11.05 -12.89 12.07
CA TYR A 221 -12.25 -12.69 11.25
C TYR A 221 -13.36 -13.67 11.60
N GLN A 222 -13.06 -14.97 11.69
CA GLN A 222 -14.06 -15.99 12.00
C GLN A 222 -14.50 -15.92 13.47
N GLY A 223 -13.59 -15.58 14.38
CA GLY A 223 -13.90 -15.35 15.79
C GLY A 223 -14.81 -14.14 15.98
N GLY A 224 -14.51 -13.02 15.31
CA GLY A 224 -15.38 -11.83 15.35
C GLY A 224 -16.76 -12.11 14.76
N ARG A 225 -16.83 -12.83 13.63
CA ARG A 225 -18.09 -13.23 13.02
C ARG A 225 -18.90 -14.18 13.91
N ALA A 226 -18.24 -15.10 14.61
CA ALA A 226 -18.89 -16.00 15.57
C ALA A 226 -19.42 -15.27 16.81
N LEU A 227 -18.77 -14.17 17.21
CA LEU A 227 -19.23 -13.28 18.28
C LEU A 227 -20.35 -12.31 17.82
N GLY A 228 -20.73 -12.34 16.54
CA GLY A 228 -21.78 -11.49 15.99
C GLY A 228 -21.37 -10.04 15.72
N VAL A 229 -20.06 -9.77 15.59
CA VAL A 229 -19.47 -8.46 15.25
C VAL A 229 -19.24 -8.34 13.75
#